data_AF-A0A5C1NEW7-F1
#
_entry.id   AF-A0A5C1NEW7-F1
#
_cell.length_a   1.000
_cell.length_b   1.000
_cell.length_c   1.000
_cell.angle_alpha   90.00
_cell.angle_beta   90.00
_cell.angle_gamma   90.00
#
_symmetry.space_group_name_H-M   'P 1'
#
loop_
_entity.id
_entity.type
_entity.pdbx_description
1 polymer ?
#
loop_
_entity_poly.entity_id
_entity_poly.type
_entity_poly.pdbx_seq_one_letter_code
_entity_poly.pdbx_strand_id
1 'polypeptide(L)'
;MRVNNADMGRYSGDLNKGESDFLRALENAKSRLGDKLNDKSSPPSLGPMLPPMLPPRGNPLPFPSPDDLPIPDEPKDSTSYSVGSFNTYGASNIDGEKNSGLEYLKELVSDTDIVGFQETGGSDGAKVTGAMIESGMNGYVPGENPIYWDKDKFDLVYSETLVFHEPDERGPGVKDDEATTDQTRTSTIVILRDKETGNEILVTNAHTDNNYDGKDLGPSRDAQLEQLANRQDELMEEFSGIQATVNLGDFNQRDSGRLDDGADIHNNPSDSAADHIIVDGENGGEITAGEADNRDHPDNGDFYDHRPLLHSFTLEGNQSDEEKAAAKEDEIVDKNGRGAVFYQNTSYNEKNGGDAWVIGFGSDVNQQPDWNDRVSSVRISDGMEVELFDDVGHDDDGNVELSGDSLDITGDTANVGDDMNDKTSGYRLRWW
;
A
#
# COMPACT_ATOMS: atom_id res chain seq x y z
N MET A 1 -15.51 -20.71 43.09
CA MET A 1 -14.14 -20.16 43.15
C MET A 1 -14.05 -19.19 44.33
N ARG A 2 -13.05 -19.35 45.21
CA ARG A 2 -12.69 -18.34 46.22
C ARG A 2 -11.34 -17.76 45.81
N VAL A 3 -11.31 -16.47 45.52
CA VAL A 3 -10.08 -15.73 45.18
C VAL A 3 -9.41 -15.26 46.49
N ASN A 4 -8.10 -15.44 46.58
CA ASN A 4 -7.29 -15.18 47.77
C ASN A 4 -6.91 -13.70 47.87
N ASN A 5 -7.05 -13.10 49.06
CA ASN A 5 -6.81 -11.68 49.37
C ASN A 5 -5.32 -11.24 49.38
N ALA A 6 -4.41 -12.01 48.78
CA ALA A 6 -2.96 -11.72 48.82
C ALA A 6 -2.48 -10.82 47.67
N ASP A 7 -3.23 -10.73 46.56
CA ASP A 7 -2.77 -10.02 45.34
C ASP A 7 -3.16 -8.52 45.28
N MET A 8 -4.03 -8.03 46.19
CA MET A 8 -4.39 -6.60 46.22
C MET A 8 -3.35 -5.69 46.88
N GLY A 9 -2.29 -6.25 47.48
CA GLY A 9 -1.23 -5.46 48.12
C GLY A 9 -0.22 -4.85 47.14
N ARG A 10 0.01 -5.46 45.96
CA ARG A 10 1.01 -5.01 45.00
C ARG A 10 0.54 -3.87 44.09
N TYR A 11 -0.75 -3.78 43.80
CA TYR A 11 -1.30 -2.73 42.92
C TYR A 11 -1.36 -1.32 43.54
N SER A 12 -1.26 -1.18 44.87
CA SER A 12 -1.28 0.14 45.52
C SER A 12 0.07 0.87 45.49
N GLY A 13 1.17 0.16 45.22
CA GLY A 13 2.52 0.74 45.16
C GLY A 13 2.79 1.50 43.86
N ASP A 14 2.32 0.98 42.73
CA ASP A 14 2.63 1.52 41.40
C ASP A 14 1.79 2.74 41.03
N LEU A 15 0.55 2.85 41.54
CA LEU A 15 -0.29 4.04 41.36
C LEU A 15 0.31 5.30 41.99
N ASN A 16 0.94 5.16 43.16
CA ASN A 16 1.56 6.30 43.86
C ASN A 16 2.85 6.80 43.18
N LYS A 17 3.52 5.92 42.41
CA LYS A 17 4.73 6.30 41.66
C LYS A 17 4.37 7.08 40.39
N GLY A 18 3.35 6.63 39.66
CA GLY A 18 2.85 7.31 38.45
C GLY A 18 2.33 8.73 38.72
N GLU A 19 1.62 8.94 39.83
CA GLU A 19 1.14 10.27 40.21
C GLU A 19 2.29 11.24 40.52
N SER A 20 3.37 10.77 41.15
CA SER A 20 4.54 11.59 41.46
C SER A 20 5.35 12.00 40.22
N ASP A 21 5.44 11.11 39.22
CA ASP A 21 6.17 11.40 37.98
C ASP A 21 5.36 12.35 37.07
N PHE A 22 4.03 12.23 37.06
CA PHE A 22 3.14 13.15 36.34
C PHE A 22 3.20 14.58 36.91
N LEU A 23 3.14 14.72 38.24
CA LEU A 23 3.23 16.05 38.87
C LEU A 23 4.60 16.71 38.62
N ARG A 24 5.69 15.93 38.61
CA ARG A 24 7.03 16.45 38.28
C ARG A 24 7.15 16.88 36.82
N ALA A 25 6.53 16.17 35.89
CA ALA A 25 6.49 16.56 34.48
C ALA A 25 5.70 17.86 34.27
N LEU A 26 4.57 18.02 34.97
CA LEU A 26 3.74 19.21 34.90
C LEU A 26 4.44 20.46 35.45
N GLU A 27 5.24 20.31 36.51
CA GLU A 27 5.99 21.42 37.11
C GLU A 27 7.15 21.88 36.23
N ASN A 28 7.84 20.93 35.56
CA ASN A 28 8.86 21.24 34.56
C ASN A 28 8.29 21.94 33.32
N ALA A 29 7.09 21.56 32.87
CA ALA A 29 6.42 22.23 31.76
C ALA A 29 6.07 23.69 32.08
N LYS A 30 5.58 23.96 33.31
CA LYS A 30 5.28 25.32 33.78
C LYS A 30 6.52 26.21 33.85
N SER A 31 7.67 25.67 34.26
CA SER A 31 8.94 26.40 34.26
C SER A 31 9.36 26.84 32.85
N ARG A 32 9.23 25.94 31.86
CA ARG A 32 9.61 26.23 30.46
C ARG A 32 8.70 27.26 29.79
N LEU A 33 7.43 27.31 30.16
CA LEU A 33 6.47 28.31 29.69
C LEU A 33 6.69 29.69 30.34
N GLY A 34 7.14 29.74 31.60
CA GLY A 34 7.49 30.99 32.28
C GLY A 34 8.68 31.73 31.63
N ASP A 35 9.66 30.98 31.13
CA ASP A 35 10.85 31.56 30.50
C ASP A 35 10.59 32.09 29.08
N LYS A 36 9.65 31.48 28.34
CA LYS A 36 9.30 31.93 26.97
C LYS A 36 8.42 33.19 26.93
N LEU A 37 7.70 33.51 28.01
CA LEU A 37 6.80 34.68 28.05
C LEU A 37 7.51 36.01 28.40
N ASN A 38 8.81 35.99 28.69
CA ASN A 38 9.58 37.19 29.07
C ASN A 38 10.55 37.71 27.97
N ASP A 39 10.62 37.09 26.80
CA ASP A 39 11.41 37.62 25.68
C ASP A 39 10.59 38.63 24.87
N LYS A 40 10.68 39.91 25.26
CA LYS A 40 10.08 41.06 24.55
C LYS A 40 11.04 41.65 23.51
N SER A 41 11.60 40.82 22.63
CA SER A 41 12.26 41.33 21.42
C SER A 41 11.18 41.67 20.37
N SER A 42 11.02 42.97 20.09
CA SER A 42 10.06 43.45 19.08
C SER A 42 10.48 42.99 17.67
N PRO A 43 9.54 42.52 16.82
CA PRO A 43 9.86 42.15 15.45
C PRO A 43 10.19 43.40 14.60
N PRO A 44 11.08 43.28 13.59
CA PRO A 44 11.41 44.39 12.71
C PRO A 44 10.22 44.75 11.81
N SER A 45 9.96 46.06 11.71
CA SER A 45 8.97 46.65 10.81
C SER A 45 9.32 46.33 9.34
N LEU A 46 8.53 45.46 8.70
CA LEU A 46 8.56 45.27 7.25
C LEU A 46 7.78 46.41 6.58
N GLY A 47 8.49 47.23 5.81
CA GLY A 47 7.87 48.23 4.93
C GLY A 47 7.13 47.58 3.75
N PRO A 48 6.27 48.33 3.03
CA PRO A 48 5.38 47.77 2.03
C PRO A 48 6.15 47.21 0.83
N MET A 49 6.07 45.89 0.64
CA MET A 49 6.50 45.22 -0.59
C MET A 49 5.43 45.42 -1.67
N LEU A 50 5.83 45.97 -2.81
CA LEU A 50 5.00 46.00 -4.01
C LEU A 50 4.96 44.61 -4.65
N PRO A 51 3.81 44.19 -5.21
CA PRO A 51 3.69 42.88 -5.85
C PRO A 51 4.58 42.78 -7.10
N PRO A 52 5.16 41.59 -7.39
CA PRO A 52 5.96 41.38 -8.58
C PRO A 52 5.10 41.50 -9.84
N MET A 53 5.57 42.28 -10.81
CA MET A 53 4.97 42.36 -12.13
C MET A 53 5.17 41.04 -12.88
N LEU A 54 4.07 40.45 -13.35
CA LEU A 54 4.10 39.28 -14.23
C LEU A 54 4.81 39.63 -15.56
N PRO A 55 5.67 38.72 -16.08
CA PRO A 55 6.27 38.92 -17.39
C PRO A 55 5.22 38.91 -18.51
N PRO A 56 5.47 39.62 -19.62
CA PRO A 56 4.54 39.67 -20.75
C PRO A 56 4.37 38.27 -21.37
N ARG A 57 3.11 37.89 -21.63
CA ARG A 57 2.74 36.66 -22.34
C ARG A 57 3.44 36.64 -23.71
N GLY A 58 4.38 35.72 -23.87
CA GLY A 58 4.99 35.42 -25.17
C GLY A 58 3.94 34.86 -26.14
N ASN A 59 4.18 35.03 -27.43
CA ASN A 59 3.35 34.41 -28.46
C ASN A 59 3.30 32.89 -28.26
N PRO A 60 2.13 32.25 -28.40
CA PRO A 60 2.02 30.79 -28.34
C PRO A 60 2.94 30.17 -29.40
N LEU A 61 3.71 29.16 -28.99
CA LEU A 61 4.50 28.36 -29.91
C LEU A 61 3.56 27.67 -30.92
N PRO A 62 3.96 27.55 -32.20
CA PRO A 62 3.18 26.81 -33.17
C PRO A 62 3.05 25.35 -32.70
N PHE A 63 1.83 24.82 -32.74
CA PHE A 63 1.59 23.39 -32.54
C PHE A 63 2.40 22.59 -33.57
N PRO A 64 3.06 21.49 -33.18
CA PRO A 64 3.76 20.63 -34.13
C PRO A 64 2.78 20.09 -35.18
N SER A 65 3.27 19.92 -36.41
CA SER A 65 2.47 19.30 -37.47
C SER A 65 2.13 17.86 -37.05
N PRO A 66 0.96 17.30 -37.44
CA PRO A 66 0.68 15.88 -37.26
C PRO A 66 1.76 14.95 -37.85
N ASP A 67 2.49 15.43 -38.86
CA ASP A 67 3.62 14.72 -39.48
C ASP A 67 4.93 14.81 -38.67
N ASP A 68 5.00 15.67 -37.65
CA ASP A 68 6.14 15.82 -36.73
C ASP A 68 5.93 14.99 -35.44
N LEU A 69 4.78 14.32 -35.29
CA LEU A 69 4.58 13.38 -34.20
C LEU A 69 5.45 12.15 -34.45
N PRO A 70 6.27 11.71 -33.48
CA PRO A 70 7.04 10.49 -33.63
C PRO A 70 6.09 9.35 -33.99
N ILE A 71 6.39 8.65 -35.08
CA ILE A 71 5.75 7.38 -35.39
C ILE A 71 6.03 6.49 -34.17
N PRO A 72 5.01 5.89 -33.53
CA PRO A 72 5.25 4.96 -32.44
C PRO A 72 6.24 3.89 -32.92
N ASP A 73 7.26 3.62 -32.13
CA ASP A 73 8.18 2.52 -32.42
C ASP A 73 7.35 1.24 -32.62
N GLU A 74 7.77 0.36 -33.53
CA GLU A 74 7.11 -0.94 -33.68
C GLU A 74 7.07 -1.65 -32.31
N PRO A 75 5.95 -2.29 -31.94
CA PRO A 75 5.83 -2.95 -30.63
C PRO A 75 6.98 -3.93 -30.43
N LYS A 76 7.61 -3.94 -29.26
CA LYS A 76 8.67 -4.90 -28.97
C LYS A 76 8.12 -6.32 -29.01
N ASP A 77 8.90 -7.23 -29.59
CA ASP A 77 8.58 -8.66 -29.70
C ASP A 77 8.66 -9.41 -28.35
N SER A 78 9.16 -8.79 -27.28
CA SER A 78 9.14 -9.34 -25.92
C SER A 78 9.32 -8.24 -24.88
N THR A 79 8.85 -8.51 -23.66
CA THR A 79 9.06 -7.64 -22.49
C THR A 79 9.40 -8.48 -21.27
N SER A 80 10.42 -8.04 -20.53
CA SER A 80 10.80 -8.61 -19.25
C SER A 80 10.09 -7.87 -18.12
N TYR A 81 9.64 -8.62 -17.12
CA TYR A 81 8.97 -8.16 -15.93
C TYR A 81 9.77 -8.55 -14.70
N SER A 82 9.92 -7.63 -13.77
CA SER A 82 10.47 -7.83 -12.43
C SER A 82 9.32 -7.82 -11.43
N VAL A 83 9.18 -8.88 -10.63
CA VAL A 83 8.10 -9.01 -9.66
C VAL A 83 8.61 -9.36 -8.27
N GLY A 84 7.90 -8.91 -7.23
CA GLY A 84 8.28 -9.16 -5.85
C GLY A 84 7.11 -9.53 -4.94
N SER A 85 7.40 -10.31 -3.90
CA SER A 85 6.47 -10.61 -2.79
C SER A 85 7.16 -10.37 -1.47
N PHE A 86 6.45 -9.74 -0.52
CA PHE A 86 7.02 -9.47 0.80
C PHE A 86 6.00 -9.40 1.94
N ASN A 87 6.11 -10.32 2.90
CA ASN A 87 5.38 -10.21 4.17
C ASN A 87 6.07 -9.19 5.09
N THR A 88 5.35 -8.16 5.50
CA THR A 88 5.88 -7.04 6.30
C THR A 88 5.79 -7.25 7.82
N TYR A 89 5.31 -8.41 8.28
CA TYR A 89 5.20 -8.80 9.68
C TYR A 89 4.48 -7.78 10.57
N GLY A 90 3.26 -7.41 10.18
CA GLY A 90 2.44 -6.42 10.89
C GLY A 90 3.14 -5.09 11.18
N ALA A 91 4.19 -4.78 10.40
CA ALA A 91 4.94 -3.52 10.36
C ALA A 91 5.31 -2.84 11.68
N SER A 92 5.34 -3.58 12.78
CA SER A 92 5.86 -3.15 14.09
C SER A 92 7.28 -2.57 14.04
N ASN A 93 8.00 -2.82 12.93
CA ASN A 93 9.34 -2.36 12.64
C ASN A 93 9.42 -1.17 11.68
N ILE A 94 8.31 -0.75 11.05
CA ILE A 94 8.23 0.47 10.21
C ILE A 94 8.33 1.73 11.09
N ASP A 95 7.82 1.68 12.32
CA ASP A 95 7.83 2.78 13.30
C ASP A 95 9.10 2.88 14.16
N GLY A 96 10.12 2.05 13.92
CA GLY A 96 11.40 2.17 14.61
C GLY A 96 12.08 3.52 14.32
N GLU A 97 12.90 4.02 15.27
CA GLU A 97 13.60 5.33 15.25
C GLU A 97 14.46 5.64 13.98
N LYS A 98 14.52 4.74 13.00
CA LYS A 98 15.41 4.82 11.84
C LYS A 98 14.73 4.92 10.48
N ASN A 99 13.41 4.74 10.32
CA ASN A 99 12.74 4.62 9.00
C ASN A 99 13.46 3.64 8.03
N SER A 100 14.33 2.77 8.55
CA SER A 100 15.23 1.96 7.72
C SER A 100 14.47 0.89 6.95
N GLY A 101 13.33 0.43 7.49
CA GLY A 101 12.43 -0.49 6.80
C GLY A 101 11.82 0.15 5.54
N LEU A 102 11.28 1.36 5.62
CA LEU A 102 10.68 2.03 4.46
C LEU A 102 11.73 2.39 3.38
N GLU A 103 12.90 2.88 3.78
CA GLU A 103 13.98 3.16 2.82
C GLU A 103 14.50 1.87 2.17
N TYR A 104 14.60 0.78 2.92
CA TYR A 104 14.89 -0.54 2.38
C TYR A 104 13.81 -0.99 1.39
N LEU A 105 12.53 -0.80 1.71
CA LEU A 105 11.43 -1.11 0.79
C LEU A 105 11.52 -0.29 -0.50
N LYS A 106 11.84 1.01 -0.43
CA LYS A 106 12.04 1.84 -1.62
C LYS A 106 13.19 1.33 -2.49
N GLU A 107 14.31 0.98 -1.87
CA GLU A 107 15.48 0.42 -2.58
C GLU A 107 15.17 -0.98 -3.14
N LEU A 108 14.34 -1.76 -2.46
CA LEU A 108 13.90 -3.06 -2.92
C LEU A 108 13.04 -2.94 -4.19
N VAL A 109 12.10 -1.99 -4.21
CA VAL A 109 11.14 -1.86 -5.31
C VAL A 109 11.61 -0.96 -6.46
N SER A 110 12.77 -0.30 -6.35
CA SER A 110 13.23 0.66 -7.38
C SER A 110 13.42 0.03 -8.76
N ASP A 111 13.70 -1.27 -8.81
CA ASP A 111 13.87 -2.06 -10.03
C ASP A 111 12.78 -3.15 -10.18
N THR A 112 11.64 -2.99 -9.48
CA THR A 112 10.52 -3.93 -9.49
C THR A 112 9.34 -3.33 -10.24
N ASP A 113 8.77 -4.09 -11.18
CA ASP A 113 7.63 -3.63 -11.96
C ASP A 113 6.29 -3.89 -11.24
N ILE A 114 6.18 -5.00 -10.49
CA ILE A 114 4.97 -5.39 -9.75
C ILE A 114 5.38 -5.95 -8.38
N VAL A 115 4.77 -5.49 -7.30
CA VAL A 115 5.08 -5.99 -5.95
C VAL A 115 3.82 -6.21 -5.11
N GLY A 116 3.75 -7.36 -4.45
CA GLY A 116 2.71 -7.70 -3.48
C GLY A 116 3.27 -7.65 -2.07
N PHE A 117 2.49 -7.12 -1.13
CA PHE A 117 2.81 -7.15 0.29
C PHE A 117 1.78 -7.90 1.11
N GLN A 118 2.17 -8.52 2.21
CA GLN A 118 1.25 -9.11 3.18
C GLN A 118 1.42 -8.46 4.56
N GLU A 119 0.36 -8.56 5.37
CA GLU A 119 0.28 -7.99 6.73
C GLU A 119 0.45 -6.47 6.81
N THR A 120 0.04 -5.76 5.77
CA THR A 120 0.14 -4.29 5.70
C THR A 120 -1.12 -3.59 6.24
N GLY A 121 -1.63 -4.04 7.38
CA GLY A 121 -2.82 -3.46 8.00
C GLY A 121 -2.59 -2.05 8.59
N GLY A 122 -3.67 -1.30 8.77
CA GLY A 122 -3.70 -0.07 9.57
C GLY A 122 -2.76 1.05 9.07
N SER A 123 -2.08 1.72 10.01
CA SER A 123 -1.23 2.89 9.72
C SER A 123 -0.01 2.53 8.87
N ASP A 124 0.44 1.30 8.97
CA ASP A 124 1.65 0.86 8.29
C ASP A 124 1.41 0.55 6.82
N GLY A 125 0.24 0.00 6.48
CA GLY A 125 -0.19 -0.10 5.09
C GLY A 125 -0.17 1.25 4.38
N ALA A 126 -0.67 2.30 5.04
CA ALA A 126 -0.61 3.64 4.49
C ALA A 126 0.82 4.16 4.31
N LYS A 127 1.76 3.86 5.23
CA LYS A 127 3.18 4.22 5.07
C LYS A 127 3.83 3.47 3.92
N VAL A 128 3.54 2.17 3.77
CA VAL A 128 3.98 1.36 2.62
C VAL A 128 3.43 1.96 1.34
N THR A 129 2.14 2.25 1.25
CA THR A 129 1.53 2.91 0.08
C THR A 129 2.23 4.23 -0.24
N GLY A 130 2.50 5.04 0.78
CA GLY A 130 3.26 6.27 0.62
C GLY A 130 4.62 6.05 -0.01
N ALA A 131 5.39 5.06 0.49
CA ALA A 131 6.69 4.71 -0.08
C ALA A 131 6.59 4.23 -1.53
N MET A 132 5.55 3.45 -1.87
CA MET A 132 5.34 2.97 -3.24
C MET A 132 5.00 4.11 -4.20
N ILE A 133 4.16 5.07 -3.80
CA ILE A 133 3.88 6.28 -4.60
C ILE A 133 5.17 7.06 -4.89
N GLU A 134 6.03 7.22 -3.87
CA GLU A 134 7.32 7.91 -4.01
C GLU A 134 8.26 7.17 -4.97
N SER A 135 8.19 5.85 -5.00
CA SER A 135 8.89 5.00 -5.97
C SER A 135 8.24 4.97 -7.36
N GLY A 136 7.22 5.78 -7.62
CA GLY A 136 6.56 5.87 -8.93
C GLY A 136 5.52 4.78 -9.19
N MET A 137 5.05 4.10 -8.15
CA MET A 137 4.06 3.03 -8.30
C MET A 137 2.63 3.52 -8.09
N ASN A 138 1.72 2.91 -8.85
CA ASN A 138 0.29 2.86 -8.56
C ASN A 138 -0.02 1.64 -7.68
N GLY A 139 -1.25 1.51 -7.16
CA GLY A 139 -1.61 0.35 -6.36
C GLY A 139 -3.11 0.08 -6.17
N TYR A 140 -3.42 -1.12 -5.71
CA TYR A 140 -4.74 -1.50 -5.25
C TYR A 140 -4.59 -2.04 -3.82
N VAL A 141 -5.20 -1.34 -2.86
CA VAL A 141 -4.92 -1.50 -1.42
C VAL A 141 -6.19 -1.88 -0.64
N PRO A 142 -6.83 -3.02 -0.96
CA PRO A 142 -7.95 -3.51 -0.16
C PRO A 142 -7.44 -4.32 1.05
N GLY A 143 -7.49 -3.73 2.24
CA GLY A 143 -7.10 -4.44 3.46
C GLY A 143 -5.59 -4.65 3.56
N GLU A 144 -5.15 -5.87 3.89
CA GLU A 144 -3.77 -6.14 4.35
C GLU A 144 -2.81 -6.67 3.26
N ASN A 145 -3.33 -6.98 2.06
CA ASN A 145 -2.58 -7.66 0.99
C ASN A 145 -2.47 -6.84 -0.31
N PRO A 146 -1.94 -5.60 -0.31
CA PRO A 146 -1.96 -4.72 -1.47
C PRO A 146 -1.05 -5.22 -2.60
N ILE A 147 -1.38 -4.80 -3.82
CA ILE A 147 -0.53 -4.94 -5.00
C ILE A 147 -0.17 -3.54 -5.51
N TYR A 148 1.09 -3.33 -5.82
CA TYR A 148 1.61 -2.12 -6.44
C TYR A 148 2.28 -2.43 -7.77
N TRP A 149 2.28 -1.48 -8.70
CA TRP A 149 2.88 -1.64 -10.02
C TRP A 149 3.46 -0.33 -10.55
N ASP A 150 4.46 -0.42 -11.42
CA ASP A 150 5.03 0.72 -12.14
C ASP A 150 3.95 1.41 -12.99
N LYS A 151 3.63 2.66 -12.62
CA LYS A 151 2.58 3.45 -13.27
C LYS A 151 2.91 3.79 -14.73
N ASP A 152 4.19 3.84 -15.08
CA ASP A 152 4.64 4.21 -16.43
C ASP A 152 4.65 2.98 -17.35
N LYS A 153 4.66 1.76 -16.78
CA LYS A 153 4.65 0.50 -17.51
C LYS A 153 3.25 -0.10 -17.68
N PHE A 154 2.36 0.03 -16.69
CA PHE A 154 1.05 -0.63 -16.75
C PHE A 154 -0.14 0.31 -16.64
N ASP A 155 -1.23 -0.10 -17.30
CA ASP A 155 -2.59 0.34 -17.05
C ASP A 155 -3.35 -0.75 -16.28
N LEU A 156 -4.28 -0.35 -15.41
CA LEU A 156 -5.14 -1.27 -14.67
C LEU A 156 -6.39 -1.58 -15.49
N VAL A 157 -6.68 -2.86 -15.71
CA VAL A 157 -7.86 -3.35 -16.44
C VAL A 157 -8.94 -3.81 -15.48
N TYR A 158 -8.55 -4.52 -14.43
CA TYR A 158 -9.47 -5.08 -13.45
C TYR A 158 -8.84 -5.13 -12.07
N SER A 159 -9.66 -5.01 -11.04
CA SER A 159 -9.23 -5.15 -9.65
C SER A 159 -10.36 -5.68 -8.78
N GLU A 160 -10.07 -6.64 -7.92
CA GLU A 160 -11.02 -7.11 -6.91
C GLU A 160 -10.33 -7.67 -5.66
N THR A 161 -11.12 -7.85 -4.62
CA THR A 161 -10.69 -8.53 -3.39
C THR A 161 -11.49 -9.81 -3.24
N LEU A 162 -10.80 -10.94 -3.28
CA LEU A 162 -11.39 -12.22 -2.94
C LEU A 162 -11.28 -12.42 -1.42
N VAL A 163 -12.41 -12.41 -0.73
CA VAL A 163 -12.47 -12.77 0.70
C VAL A 163 -12.63 -14.28 0.80
N PHE A 164 -11.63 -14.96 1.36
CA PHE A 164 -11.70 -16.41 1.59
C PHE A 164 -12.65 -16.76 2.74
N HIS A 165 -12.58 -15.99 3.83
CA HIS A 165 -13.49 -16.02 4.98
C HIS A 165 -13.27 -14.78 5.87
N GLU A 166 -14.28 -14.44 6.67
CA GLU A 166 -14.22 -13.40 7.71
C GLU A 166 -13.74 -13.97 9.07
N PRO A 167 -13.50 -13.12 10.09
CA PRO A 167 -13.17 -13.58 11.44
C PRO A 167 -14.35 -14.37 12.02
N ASP A 168 -14.05 -15.40 12.80
CA ASP A 168 -15.03 -16.33 13.38
C ASP A 168 -15.82 -17.16 12.34
N GLU A 169 -15.60 -16.95 11.05
CA GLU A 169 -16.04 -17.86 10.02
C GLU A 169 -15.10 -19.07 9.95
N ARG A 170 -15.64 -20.15 9.37
CA ARG A 170 -14.82 -21.30 9.06
C ARG A 170 -14.22 -21.06 7.70
N GLY A 171 -12.90 -21.16 7.63
CA GLY A 171 -12.22 -21.27 6.35
C GLY A 171 -12.86 -22.39 5.52
N PRO A 172 -12.86 -22.24 4.19
CA PRO A 172 -13.36 -23.29 3.31
C PRO A 172 -12.62 -24.61 3.59
N GLY A 173 -13.32 -25.74 3.51
CA GLY A 173 -12.72 -27.07 3.74
C GLY A 173 -12.55 -27.51 5.21
N VAL A 174 -12.84 -26.67 6.20
CA VAL A 174 -12.71 -27.00 7.64
C VAL A 174 -13.93 -27.79 8.16
N LYS A 175 -13.71 -28.89 8.91
CA LYS A 175 -14.79 -29.75 9.47
C LYS A 175 -15.43 -29.15 10.73
N ASP A 176 -16.63 -29.65 11.08
CA ASP A 176 -17.50 -29.10 12.14
C ASP A 176 -16.89 -28.99 13.54
N ASP A 177 -15.81 -29.71 13.83
CA ASP A 177 -15.11 -29.76 15.12
C ASP A 177 -13.74 -29.06 15.11
N GLU A 178 -13.34 -28.50 13.97
CA GLU A 178 -12.09 -27.78 13.81
C GLU A 178 -12.27 -26.27 14.03
N ALA A 179 -11.15 -25.60 14.25
CA ALA A 179 -11.15 -24.29 14.86
C ALA A 179 -11.41 -23.18 13.86
N THR A 180 -12.19 -22.17 14.26
CA THR A 180 -12.34 -20.93 13.51
C THR A 180 -11.03 -20.15 13.53
N THR A 181 -10.78 -19.38 12.49
CA THR A 181 -9.69 -18.40 12.48
C THR A 181 -10.25 -17.10 13.06
N ASP A 182 -9.40 -16.29 13.69
CA ASP A 182 -9.75 -14.98 14.23
C ASP A 182 -9.40 -13.84 13.27
N GLN A 183 -8.99 -14.17 12.04
CA GLN A 183 -8.51 -13.22 11.05
C GLN A 183 -9.29 -13.37 9.75
N THR A 184 -9.62 -12.24 9.13
CA THR A 184 -10.05 -12.23 7.73
C THR A 184 -8.89 -12.69 6.86
N ARG A 185 -9.15 -13.52 5.86
CA ARG A 185 -8.16 -13.89 4.85
C ARG A 185 -8.64 -13.45 3.49
N THR A 186 -7.78 -12.74 2.78
CA THR A 186 -8.08 -12.16 1.48
C THR A 186 -6.98 -12.46 0.46
N SER A 187 -7.36 -12.47 -0.80
CA SER A 187 -6.44 -12.27 -1.91
C SER A 187 -6.81 -11.00 -2.66
N THR A 188 -5.80 -10.21 -2.99
CA THR A 188 -5.96 -9.06 -3.89
C THR A 188 -5.69 -9.55 -5.30
N ILE A 189 -6.55 -9.18 -6.24
CA ILE A 189 -6.46 -9.60 -7.63
C ILE A 189 -6.47 -8.35 -8.51
N VAL A 190 -5.52 -8.26 -9.45
CA VAL A 190 -5.49 -7.22 -10.47
C VAL A 190 -5.19 -7.81 -11.84
N ILE A 191 -5.73 -7.20 -12.89
CA ILE A 191 -5.31 -7.44 -14.27
C ILE A 191 -4.61 -6.17 -14.75
N LEU A 192 -3.33 -6.31 -15.12
CA LEU A 192 -2.48 -5.21 -15.58
C LEU A 192 -2.20 -5.37 -17.06
N ARG A 193 -2.38 -4.29 -17.82
CA ARG A 193 -2.01 -4.22 -19.24
C ARG A 193 -0.71 -3.46 -19.41
N ASP A 194 0.29 -4.10 -20.00
CA ASP A 194 1.55 -3.48 -20.36
C ASP A 194 1.31 -2.44 -21.48
N LYS A 195 1.76 -1.21 -21.25
CA LYS A 195 1.54 -0.06 -22.14
C LYS A 195 2.31 -0.14 -23.45
N GLU A 196 3.44 -0.85 -23.46
CA GLU A 196 4.31 -0.97 -24.62
C GLU A 196 3.84 -2.09 -25.55
N THR A 197 3.42 -3.22 -24.99
CA THR A 197 3.09 -4.45 -25.72
C THR A 197 1.61 -4.74 -25.82
N GLY A 198 0.79 -4.24 -24.90
CA GLY A 198 -0.62 -4.61 -24.76
C GLY A 198 -0.83 -5.97 -24.09
N ASN A 199 0.22 -6.61 -23.58
CA ASN A 199 0.10 -7.86 -22.84
C ASN A 199 -0.68 -7.65 -21.55
N GLU A 200 -1.62 -8.56 -21.24
CA GLU A 200 -2.32 -8.55 -19.96
C GLU A 200 -1.79 -9.64 -19.04
N ILE A 201 -1.61 -9.27 -17.78
CA ILE A 201 -1.07 -10.14 -16.73
C ILE A 201 -2.05 -10.13 -15.57
N LEU A 202 -2.51 -11.33 -15.17
CA LEU A 202 -3.31 -11.53 -13.98
C LEU A 202 -2.39 -11.69 -12.77
N VAL A 203 -2.43 -10.75 -11.84
CA VAL A 203 -1.60 -10.77 -10.64
C VAL A 203 -2.48 -11.00 -9.42
N THR A 204 -2.10 -11.95 -8.59
CA THR A 204 -2.75 -12.19 -7.29
C THR A 204 -1.75 -11.99 -6.16
N ASN A 205 -2.26 -11.58 -5.01
CA ASN A 205 -1.47 -11.45 -3.79
C ASN A 205 -2.27 -11.98 -2.60
N ALA A 206 -1.86 -13.14 -2.10
CA ALA A 206 -2.58 -13.87 -1.06
C ALA A 206 -1.78 -13.96 0.25
N HIS A 207 -2.51 -13.97 1.35
CA HIS A 207 -1.99 -14.41 2.64
C HIS A 207 -2.96 -15.48 3.17
N THR A 208 -2.54 -16.74 3.13
CA THR A 208 -3.40 -17.89 3.50
C THR A 208 -3.29 -18.22 4.99
N ASP A 209 -4.08 -19.17 5.47
CA ASP A 209 -4.10 -19.53 6.89
C ASP A 209 -2.77 -20.07 7.42
N ASN A 210 -2.26 -19.44 8.48
CA ASN A 210 -1.13 -19.91 9.25
C ASN A 210 -1.53 -20.97 10.29
N ASN A 211 -0.66 -21.97 10.52
CA ASN A 211 -0.89 -22.93 11.60
C ASN A 211 -0.78 -22.22 12.97
N TYR A 212 -1.83 -22.28 13.80
CA TYR A 212 -1.84 -21.74 15.15
C TYR A 212 -2.15 -22.82 16.20
N ASP A 213 -1.59 -22.70 17.40
CA ASP A 213 -1.83 -23.59 18.55
C ASP A 213 -1.66 -25.11 18.28
N GLY A 214 -0.77 -25.47 17.33
CA GLY A 214 -0.53 -26.87 16.96
C GLY A 214 -1.65 -27.52 16.14
N LYS A 215 -2.57 -26.72 15.59
CA LYS A 215 -3.57 -27.18 14.61
C LYS A 215 -2.98 -27.12 13.21
N ASP A 216 -3.28 -28.14 12.42
CA ASP A 216 -2.93 -28.17 11.00
C ASP A 216 -4.07 -27.55 10.18
N LEU A 217 -3.82 -26.37 9.61
CA LEU A 217 -4.74 -25.69 8.71
C LEU A 217 -4.45 -25.99 7.23
N GLY A 218 -3.71 -27.07 6.94
CA GLY A 218 -3.46 -27.53 5.57
C GLY A 218 -4.73 -27.63 4.71
N PRO A 219 -5.81 -28.26 5.19
CA PRO A 219 -7.08 -28.31 4.44
C PRO A 219 -7.70 -26.94 4.18
N SER A 220 -7.55 -25.98 5.10
CA SER A 220 -8.05 -24.61 4.91
C SER A 220 -7.26 -23.89 3.81
N ARG A 221 -5.93 -23.96 3.88
CA ARG A 221 -5.03 -23.41 2.86
C ARG A 221 -5.29 -24.03 1.48
N ASP A 222 -5.46 -25.35 1.39
CA ASP A 222 -5.78 -26.04 0.14
C ASP A 222 -7.07 -25.49 -0.47
N ALA A 223 -8.11 -25.29 0.35
CA ALA A 223 -9.38 -24.78 -0.13
C ALA A 223 -9.35 -23.27 -0.46
N GLN A 224 -8.54 -22.47 0.23
CA GLN A 224 -8.26 -21.07 -0.13
C GLN A 224 -7.57 -20.99 -1.50
N LEU A 225 -6.56 -21.83 -1.74
CA LEU A 225 -5.88 -21.93 -3.03
C LEU A 225 -6.81 -22.43 -4.14
N GLU A 226 -7.68 -23.41 -3.86
CA GLU A 226 -8.69 -23.87 -4.81
C GLU A 226 -9.69 -22.75 -5.17
N GLN A 227 -10.12 -21.93 -4.20
CA GLN A 227 -10.97 -20.76 -4.48
C GLN A 227 -10.25 -19.73 -5.35
N LEU A 228 -8.98 -19.45 -5.06
CA LEU A 228 -8.18 -18.52 -5.85
C LEU A 228 -8.03 -19.04 -7.28
N ALA A 229 -7.65 -20.30 -7.46
CA ALA A 229 -7.49 -20.93 -8.77
C ALA A 229 -8.79 -20.91 -9.58
N ASN A 230 -9.93 -21.29 -8.98
CA ASN A 230 -11.24 -21.21 -9.65
C ASN A 230 -11.56 -19.77 -10.08
N ARG A 231 -11.22 -18.77 -9.26
CA ARG A 231 -11.46 -17.38 -9.61
C ARG A 231 -10.55 -16.90 -10.73
N GLN A 232 -9.30 -17.37 -10.77
CA GLN A 232 -8.38 -17.08 -11.87
C GLN A 232 -8.88 -17.69 -13.18
N ASP A 233 -9.37 -18.92 -13.16
CA ASP A 233 -9.96 -19.58 -14.34
C ASP A 233 -11.15 -18.77 -14.89
N GLU A 234 -12.04 -18.31 -14.01
CA GLU A 234 -13.17 -17.44 -14.39
C GLU A 234 -12.70 -16.13 -15.03
N LEU A 235 -11.68 -15.49 -14.47
CA LEU A 235 -11.12 -14.24 -15.00
C LEU A 235 -10.38 -14.47 -16.32
N MET A 236 -9.68 -15.60 -16.50
CA MET A 236 -9.05 -15.95 -17.77
C MET A 236 -10.07 -16.26 -18.88
N GLU A 237 -11.25 -16.78 -18.52
CA GLU A 237 -12.37 -16.91 -19.45
C GLU A 237 -13.01 -15.56 -19.79
N GLU A 238 -13.13 -14.65 -18.82
CA GLU A 238 -13.69 -13.30 -19.00
C GLU A 238 -12.76 -12.37 -19.78
N PHE A 239 -11.46 -12.42 -19.50
CA PHE A 239 -10.41 -11.58 -20.07
C PHE A 239 -9.44 -12.42 -20.88
N SER A 240 -9.84 -12.76 -22.11
CA SER A 240 -9.03 -13.59 -23.00
C SER A 240 -7.71 -12.94 -23.45
N GLY A 241 -7.46 -11.67 -23.10
CA GLY A 241 -6.19 -10.98 -23.33
C GLY A 241 -5.07 -11.41 -22.37
N ILE A 242 -5.39 -12.07 -21.26
CA ILE A 242 -4.42 -12.53 -20.26
C ILE A 242 -3.45 -13.53 -20.87
N GLN A 243 -2.15 -13.28 -20.71
CA GLN A 243 -1.06 -14.13 -21.23
C GLN A 243 -0.27 -14.86 -20.15
N ALA A 244 -0.34 -14.35 -18.93
CA ALA A 244 0.35 -14.92 -17.78
C ALA A 244 -0.42 -14.64 -16.50
N THR A 245 -0.24 -15.53 -15.54
CA THR A 245 -0.63 -15.33 -14.14
C THR A 245 0.63 -15.20 -13.28
N VAL A 246 0.56 -14.34 -12.27
CA VAL A 246 1.61 -14.14 -11.27
C VAL A 246 0.96 -14.22 -9.91
N ASN A 247 1.22 -15.29 -9.17
CA ASN A 247 0.73 -15.47 -7.80
C ASN A 247 1.84 -15.10 -6.81
N LEU A 248 1.59 -14.01 -6.09
CA LEU A 248 2.42 -13.50 -5.01
C LEU A 248 1.77 -13.90 -3.68
N GLY A 249 2.56 -14.09 -2.64
CA GLY A 249 1.96 -14.29 -1.33
C GLY A 249 2.85 -14.94 -0.30
N ASP A 250 2.35 -14.87 0.94
CA ASP A 250 2.69 -15.78 2.02
C ASP A 250 1.61 -16.86 2.06
N PHE A 251 1.94 -18.03 1.55
CA PHE A 251 1.05 -19.16 1.48
C PHE A 251 1.08 -20.02 2.73
N ASN A 252 1.88 -19.69 3.76
CA ASN A 252 1.92 -20.41 5.03
C ASN A 252 2.11 -21.94 4.91
N GLN A 253 2.64 -22.41 3.77
CA GLN A 253 2.95 -23.81 3.50
C GLN A 253 4.43 -24.06 3.75
N ARG A 254 4.79 -25.29 4.14
CA ARG A 254 6.18 -25.64 4.53
C ARG A 254 6.85 -26.62 3.56
N ASP A 255 6.18 -27.04 2.51
CA ASP A 255 6.65 -28.14 1.66
C ASP A 255 6.30 -27.91 0.18
N SER A 256 7.33 -27.87 -0.67
CA SER A 256 7.27 -27.58 -2.11
C SER A 256 6.71 -28.73 -2.96
N GLY A 257 6.24 -29.82 -2.34
CA GLY A 257 5.82 -31.04 -3.05
C GLY A 257 4.43 -30.99 -3.67
N ARG A 258 3.78 -29.82 -3.72
CA ARG A 258 2.35 -29.70 -4.06
C ARG A 258 1.99 -28.61 -5.07
N LEU A 259 2.96 -27.78 -5.46
CA LEU A 259 2.86 -26.81 -6.55
C LEU A 259 3.77 -27.32 -7.67
N ASP A 260 3.27 -28.22 -8.51
CA ASP A 260 4.09 -29.10 -9.36
C ASP A 260 3.82 -28.79 -10.86
N ASP A 261 4.25 -27.60 -11.33
CA ASP A 261 4.39 -27.22 -12.76
C ASP A 261 4.99 -25.83 -13.05
N GLY A 262 4.92 -24.86 -12.13
CA GLY A 262 5.49 -23.51 -12.29
C GLY A 262 6.97 -23.34 -11.87
N ALA A 263 7.60 -22.23 -12.26
CA ALA A 263 8.91 -21.83 -11.74
C ALA A 263 8.76 -21.22 -10.34
N ASP A 264 8.88 -22.05 -9.31
CA ASP A 264 8.70 -21.64 -7.91
C ASP A 264 10.02 -21.14 -7.29
N ILE A 265 9.97 -20.00 -6.60
CA ILE A 265 11.09 -19.45 -5.81
C ILE A 265 10.68 -19.38 -4.35
N HIS A 266 11.56 -19.91 -3.50
CA HIS A 266 11.40 -20.05 -2.07
C HIS A 266 12.48 -19.28 -1.31
N ASN A 267 12.14 -18.61 -0.20
CA ASN A 267 13.14 -18.04 0.70
C ASN A 267 12.68 -18.09 2.16
N ASN A 268 13.29 -18.98 2.95
CA ASN A 268 13.36 -18.84 4.40
C ASN A 268 14.63 -19.54 4.92
N PRO A 269 15.51 -18.85 5.69
CA PRO A 269 16.69 -19.47 6.30
C PRO A 269 16.37 -20.51 7.41
N SER A 270 15.10 -20.67 7.81
CA SER A 270 14.63 -21.77 8.65
C SER A 270 13.58 -22.61 7.93
N ASP A 271 13.96 -23.74 7.31
CA ASP A 271 13.17 -24.95 6.92
C ASP A 271 11.64 -24.82 6.61
N SER A 272 11.13 -23.66 6.21
CA SER A 272 9.72 -23.37 5.93
C SER A 272 9.60 -22.22 4.95
N ALA A 273 9.74 -22.52 3.66
CA ALA A 273 9.45 -21.58 2.58
C ALA A 273 7.94 -21.34 2.52
N ALA A 274 7.48 -20.28 3.17
CA ALA A 274 6.07 -19.90 3.23
C ALA A 274 5.71 -18.87 2.15
N ASP A 275 6.67 -18.05 1.76
CA ASP A 275 6.53 -17.08 0.67
C ASP A 275 6.78 -17.75 -0.69
N HIS A 276 5.96 -17.40 -1.68
CA HIS A 276 6.13 -17.86 -3.05
C HIS A 276 5.89 -16.74 -4.06
N ILE A 277 6.58 -16.89 -5.20
CA ILE A 277 6.23 -16.24 -6.47
C ILE A 277 6.04 -17.37 -7.47
N ILE A 278 4.82 -17.55 -7.95
CA ILE A 278 4.46 -18.57 -8.95
C ILE A 278 4.07 -17.83 -10.22
N VAL A 279 4.75 -18.12 -11.32
CA VAL A 279 4.46 -17.54 -12.63
C VAL A 279 4.05 -18.65 -13.59
N ASP A 280 2.85 -18.55 -14.14
CA ASP A 280 2.33 -19.47 -15.16
C ASP A 280 1.98 -18.69 -16.43
N GLY A 281 2.40 -19.18 -17.60
CA GLY A 281 2.11 -18.55 -18.89
C GLY A 281 1.89 -19.57 -19.99
N GLU A 282 0.80 -19.42 -20.74
CA GLU A 282 0.39 -20.40 -21.77
C GLU A 282 1.38 -20.47 -22.95
N ASN A 283 2.18 -19.42 -23.16
CA ASN A 283 2.97 -19.24 -24.38
C ASN A 283 4.47 -19.56 -24.26
N GLY A 284 4.88 -20.35 -23.27
CA GLY A 284 6.21 -21.00 -23.27
C GLY A 284 7.41 -20.05 -23.24
N GLY A 285 7.22 -18.81 -22.75
CA GLY A 285 8.31 -17.91 -22.44
C GLY A 285 9.26 -18.56 -21.43
N GLU A 286 10.56 -18.39 -21.62
CA GLU A 286 11.56 -18.93 -20.70
C GLU A 286 11.44 -18.20 -19.35
N ILE A 287 10.78 -18.84 -18.38
CA ILE A 287 10.78 -18.36 -17.00
C ILE A 287 12.17 -18.60 -16.45
N THR A 288 12.95 -17.53 -16.31
CA THR A 288 14.28 -17.62 -15.73
C THR A 288 14.12 -17.40 -14.24
N ALA A 289 14.28 -18.46 -13.42
CA ALA A 289 14.26 -18.32 -11.97
C ALA A 289 15.26 -17.22 -11.52
N GLY A 290 14.72 -16.07 -11.09
CA GLY A 290 15.47 -15.05 -10.35
C GLY A 290 16.14 -15.65 -9.12
N GLU A 291 17.28 -15.10 -8.73
CA GLU A 291 17.90 -15.45 -7.45
C GLU A 291 17.09 -14.77 -6.33
N ALA A 292 16.75 -15.53 -5.29
CA ALA A 292 16.27 -14.91 -4.05
C ALA A 292 17.28 -13.85 -3.61
N ASP A 293 16.79 -12.62 -3.44
CA ASP A 293 17.67 -11.50 -3.12
C ASP A 293 18.33 -11.73 -1.75
N ASN A 294 19.60 -12.10 -1.81
CA ASN A 294 20.46 -12.29 -0.65
C ASN A 294 21.28 -11.03 -0.35
N ARG A 295 20.88 -9.84 -0.85
CA ARG A 295 21.46 -8.57 -0.38
C ARG A 295 21.51 -8.65 1.14
N ASP A 296 22.73 -8.67 1.68
CA ASP A 296 22.99 -8.85 3.10
C ASP A 296 22.14 -7.83 3.84
N HIS A 297 21.08 -8.32 4.50
CA HIS A 297 20.15 -7.47 5.23
C HIS A 297 20.99 -6.60 6.15
N PRO A 298 20.93 -5.26 6.02
CA PRO A 298 21.72 -4.38 6.85
C PRO A 298 21.31 -4.64 8.30
N ASP A 299 22.23 -5.25 9.04
CA ASP A 299 22.13 -5.72 10.42
C ASP A 299 21.48 -7.11 10.65
N ASN A 300 22.26 -7.97 11.32
CA ASN A 300 21.95 -9.33 11.82
C ASN A 300 20.81 -9.38 12.87
N GLY A 301 19.61 -8.87 12.60
CA GLY A 301 18.44 -9.18 13.42
C GLY A 301 17.27 -8.21 13.31
N ASP A 302 16.09 -8.80 13.16
CA ASP A 302 14.82 -8.39 13.79
C ASP A 302 13.86 -7.42 13.07
N PHE A 303 14.14 -6.91 11.86
CA PHE A 303 13.16 -6.01 11.19
C PHE A 303 12.00 -6.76 10.50
N TYR A 304 12.27 -7.90 9.90
CA TYR A 304 11.25 -8.75 9.28
C TYR A 304 11.67 -10.20 9.48
N ASP A 305 10.73 -11.08 9.82
CA ASP A 305 10.95 -12.52 9.90
C ASP A 305 10.82 -13.21 8.54
N HIS A 306 10.25 -12.52 7.56
CA HIS A 306 10.27 -12.88 6.14
C HIS A 306 11.34 -12.08 5.37
N ARG A 307 11.86 -12.68 4.30
CA ARG A 307 12.76 -12.01 3.36
C ARG A 307 11.98 -11.67 2.10
N PRO A 308 12.25 -10.53 1.45
CA PRO A 308 11.68 -10.28 0.13
C PRO A 308 12.01 -11.40 -0.85
N LEU A 309 11.01 -11.78 -1.64
CA LEU A 309 11.18 -12.56 -2.85
C LEU A 309 11.17 -11.62 -4.04
N LEU A 310 12.15 -11.77 -4.92
CA LEU A 310 12.22 -11.09 -6.20
C LEU A 310 12.37 -12.13 -7.30
N HIS A 311 11.71 -11.90 -8.42
CA HIS A 311 11.77 -12.75 -9.59
C HIS A 311 11.74 -11.90 -10.86
N SER A 312 12.23 -12.44 -11.96
CA SER A 312 12.03 -11.82 -13.26
C SER A 312 11.64 -12.87 -14.29
N PHE A 313 10.67 -12.54 -15.12
CA PHE A 313 10.24 -13.40 -16.23
C PHE A 313 10.11 -12.58 -17.50
N THR A 314 10.07 -13.24 -18.66
CA THR A 314 9.90 -12.57 -19.95
C THR A 314 8.71 -13.18 -20.67
N LEU A 315 7.81 -12.33 -21.15
CA LEU A 315 6.77 -12.74 -22.08
C LEU A 315 7.20 -12.37 -23.49
N GLU A 316 7.15 -13.35 -24.38
CA GLU A 316 7.26 -13.11 -25.81
C GLU A 316 5.92 -12.53 -26.32
N GLY A 317 5.98 -11.55 -27.22
CA GLY A 317 4.85 -10.88 -27.88
C GLY A 317 4.13 -11.76 -28.89
N ASN A 318 3.99 -13.05 -28.58
CA ASN A 318 3.39 -14.07 -29.41
C ASN A 318 1.85 -14.08 -29.34
N GLN A 319 1.25 -13.07 -28.70
CA GLN A 319 -0.21 -12.86 -28.72
C GLN A 319 -0.73 -12.93 -30.16
N SER A 320 -1.75 -13.76 -30.35
CA SER A 320 -2.55 -13.80 -31.55
C SER A 320 -3.25 -12.47 -31.80
N ASP A 321 -3.63 -12.21 -33.06
CA ASP A 321 -4.42 -11.02 -33.40
C ASP A 321 -5.76 -10.98 -32.67
N GLU A 322 -6.30 -12.14 -32.26
CA GLU A 322 -7.53 -12.27 -31.49
C GLU A 322 -7.33 -11.83 -30.03
N GLU A 323 -6.26 -12.29 -29.38
CA GLU A 323 -5.90 -11.86 -28.01
C GLU A 323 -5.59 -10.35 -27.96
N LYS A 324 -4.84 -9.84 -28.95
CA LYS A 324 -4.57 -8.39 -29.08
C LYS A 324 -5.85 -7.57 -29.28
N ALA A 325 -6.80 -8.11 -30.04
CA ALA A 325 -8.08 -7.45 -30.27
C ALA A 325 -8.94 -7.44 -29.00
N ALA A 326 -8.99 -8.57 -28.27
CA ALA A 326 -9.72 -8.68 -27.02
C ALA A 326 -9.16 -7.73 -25.94
N ALA A 327 -7.85 -7.78 -25.69
CA ALA A 327 -7.19 -6.87 -24.75
C ALA A 327 -7.45 -5.40 -25.10
N LYS A 328 -7.54 -5.06 -26.39
CA LYS A 328 -7.85 -3.68 -26.79
C LYS A 328 -9.30 -3.25 -26.47
N GLU A 329 -10.23 -4.19 -26.42
CA GLU A 329 -11.64 -3.93 -26.09
C GLU A 329 -11.86 -3.80 -24.57
N ASP A 330 -10.99 -4.40 -23.77
CA ASP A 330 -11.05 -4.35 -22.31
C ASP A 330 -10.78 -2.90 -21.80
N GLU A 331 -11.71 -2.39 -20.99
CA GLU A 331 -11.72 -1.01 -20.52
C GLU A 331 -10.66 -0.77 -19.44
N ILE A 332 -9.81 0.25 -19.64
CA ILE A 332 -8.85 0.69 -18.63
C ILE A 332 -9.60 1.41 -17.51
N VAL A 333 -9.37 0.99 -16.28
CA VAL A 333 -9.94 1.62 -15.08
C VAL A 333 -9.05 2.76 -14.64
N ASP A 334 -9.20 3.91 -15.31
CA ASP A 334 -8.43 5.14 -15.01
C ASP A 334 -8.52 5.57 -13.53
N LYS A 335 -9.57 5.11 -12.82
CA LYS A 335 -9.88 5.53 -11.45
C LYS A 335 -9.23 4.70 -10.35
N ASN A 336 -8.83 3.47 -10.66
CA ASN A 336 -8.26 2.55 -9.69
C ASN A 336 -6.74 2.51 -9.91
N GLY A 337 -5.95 2.46 -8.82
CA GLY A 337 -4.49 2.61 -8.92
C GLY A 337 -3.91 3.88 -8.31
N ARG A 338 -4.73 4.93 -8.11
CA ARG A 338 -4.26 6.25 -7.66
C ARG A 338 -5.00 6.73 -6.43
N GLY A 339 -4.36 7.60 -5.67
CA GLY A 339 -4.97 8.15 -4.47
C GLY A 339 -4.08 9.11 -3.72
N ALA A 340 -4.30 9.19 -2.41
CA ALA A 340 -3.55 10.05 -1.51
C ALA A 340 -3.28 9.35 -0.19
N VAL A 341 -2.15 9.71 0.43
CA VAL A 341 -1.76 9.30 1.78
C VAL A 341 -1.63 10.55 2.65
N PHE A 342 -2.35 10.56 3.77
CA PHE A 342 -2.30 11.58 4.80
C PHE A 342 -1.43 11.13 5.96
N TYR A 343 -0.70 12.06 6.56
CA TYR A 343 0.19 11.78 7.69
C TYR A 343 -0.11 12.72 8.86
N GLN A 344 0.01 12.19 10.07
CA GLN A 344 -0.17 12.92 11.32
C GLN A 344 1.17 13.29 11.98
N ASN A 345 1.22 14.44 12.66
CA ASN A 345 2.31 14.87 13.55
C ASN A 345 3.70 15.06 12.92
N THR A 346 3.85 14.92 11.59
CA THR A 346 5.13 15.02 10.90
C THR A 346 5.00 15.42 9.43
N SER A 347 6.08 15.96 8.86
CA SER A 347 6.25 15.83 7.41
C SER A 347 6.43 14.35 7.06
N TYR A 348 5.90 13.89 5.93
CA TYR A 348 6.07 12.50 5.45
C TYR A 348 7.56 12.05 5.32
N ASN A 349 8.51 12.99 5.49
CA ASN A 349 9.96 12.79 5.48
C ASN A 349 10.60 12.77 6.89
N GLU A 350 9.85 13.03 7.95
CA GLU A 350 10.38 13.13 9.31
C GLU A 350 10.40 11.78 10.04
N LYS A 351 11.49 11.55 10.76
CA LYS A 351 11.82 10.28 11.45
C LYS A 351 10.94 9.94 12.66
N ASN A 352 9.89 10.71 12.93
CA ASN A 352 9.09 10.59 14.15
C ASN A 352 7.70 10.02 13.80
N GLY A 353 7.62 8.69 13.67
CA GLY A 353 6.42 7.85 13.49
C GLY A 353 5.07 8.48 13.82
N GLY A 354 4.47 9.14 12.82
CA GLY A 354 3.09 9.56 12.83
C GLY A 354 2.19 8.49 12.26
N ASP A 355 0.91 8.48 12.67
CA ASP A 355 -0.11 7.67 11.98
C ASP A 355 -0.19 8.12 10.51
N ALA A 356 -0.51 7.16 9.63
CA ALA A 356 -0.78 7.43 8.23
C ALA A 356 -2.12 6.81 7.81
N TRP A 357 -2.75 7.40 6.81
CA TRP A 357 -4.00 6.92 6.26
C TRP A 357 -4.06 7.14 4.76
N VAL A 358 -4.63 6.16 4.04
CA VAL A 358 -4.72 6.13 2.58
C VAL A 358 -6.17 6.22 2.11
N ILE A 359 -6.38 6.98 1.04
CA ILE A 359 -7.65 7.04 0.28
C ILE A 359 -7.39 6.82 -1.20
N GLY A 360 -8.40 6.37 -1.94
CA GLY A 360 -8.22 5.95 -3.33
C GLY A 360 -7.60 4.56 -3.39
N PHE A 361 -6.87 4.25 -4.46
CA PHE A 361 -6.28 2.90 -4.68
C PHE A 361 -7.33 1.78 -4.63
N GLY A 362 -8.52 2.08 -5.17
CA GLY A 362 -9.70 1.20 -5.15
C GLY A 362 -10.41 1.06 -3.80
N SER A 363 -10.04 1.89 -2.81
CA SER A 363 -10.81 2.07 -1.57
C SER A 363 -11.75 3.28 -1.67
N ASP A 364 -13.06 3.04 -1.59
CA ASP A 364 -14.09 4.08 -1.52
C ASP A 364 -14.29 4.56 -0.08
N VAL A 365 -13.22 4.96 0.62
CA VAL A 365 -13.37 5.50 1.97
C VAL A 365 -13.70 6.98 1.86
N ASN A 366 -14.98 7.30 1.90
CA ASN A 366 -15.49 8.65 2.15
C ASN A 366 -15.57 8.84 3.67
N GLN A 367 -14.54 9.47 4.23
CA GLN A 367 -14.38 9.89 5.63
C GLN A 367 -13.95 8.81 6.64
N GLN A 368 -12.79 9.05 7.26
CA GLN A 368 -12.36 8.41 8.49
C GLN A 368 -12.60 9.39 9.65
N PRO A 369 -13.60 9.17 10.51
CA PRO A 369 -13.93 10.09 11.60
C PRO A 369 -12.79 10.25 12.61
N ASP A 370 -11.91 9.25 12.72
CA ASP A 370 -10.77 9.28 13.64
C ASP A 370 -9.59 10.14 13.13
N TRP A 371 -9.68 10.65 11.90
CA TRP A 371 -8.67 11.49 11.25
C TRP A 371 -8.99 12.99 11.27
N ASN A 372 -10.09 13.39 11.93
CA ASN A 372 -10.41 14.79 12.16
C ASN A 372 -9.29 15.48 12.94
N ASP A 373 -8.85 16.64 12.47
CA ASP A 373 -7.83 17.48 13.13
C ASP A 373 -6.49 16.78 13.31
N ARG A 374 -6.07 15.99 12.31
CA ARG A 374 -4.79 15.23 12.36
C ARG A 374 -3.88 15.40 11.16
N VAL A 375 -4.39 15.90 10.03
CA VAL A 375 -3.58 15.98 8.80
C VAL A 375 -2.50 17.05 8.97
N SER A 376 -1.25 16.65 8.75
CA SER A 376 -0.07 17.52 8.82
C SER A 376 0.70 17.56 7.50
N SER A 377 0.70 16.46 6.76
CA SER A 377 1.25 16.38 5.42
C SER A 377 0.48 15.38 4.55
N VAL A 378 0.62 15.53 3.23
CA VAL A 378 -0.11 14.73 2.23
C VAL A 378 0.84 14.35 1.10
N ARG A 379 0.76 13.09 0.66
CA ARG A 379 1.38 12.58 -0.56
C ARG A 379 0.28 12.15 -1.52
N ILE A 380 0.44 12.44 -2.81
CA ILE A 380 -0.61 12.14 -3.80
C ILE A 380 -0.02 11.51 -5.06
N SER A 381 -0.77 10.62 -5.69
CA SER A 381 -0.41 10.07 -7.00
C SER A 381 -0.47 11.16 -8.08
N ASP A 382 0.31 10.98 -9.15
CA ASP A 382 0.28 11.88 -10.31
C ASP A 382 -1.12 11.94 -10.95
N GLY A 383 -1.54 13.16 -11.34
CA GLY A 383 -2.87 13.39 -11.89
C GLY A 383 -4.00 13.40 -10.85
N MET A 384 -3.68 13.35 -9.54
CA MET A 384 -4.64 13.51 -8.44
C MET A 384 -4.59 14.88 -7.76
N GLU A 385 -5.76 15.41 -7.40
CA GLU A 385 -5.96 16.64 -6.66
C GLU A 385 -6.72 16.29 -5.37
N VAL A 386 -6.23 16.79 -4.24
CA VAL A 386 -6.88 16.68 -2.94
C VAL A 386 -7.26 18.07 -2.47
N GLU A 387 -8.55 18.29 -2.24
CA GLU A 387 -9.07 19.51 -1.61
C GLU A 387 -9.35 19.20 -0.14
N LEU A 388 -8.61 19.83 0.79
CA LEU A 388 -8.83 19.72 2.25
C LEU A 388 -9.82 20.78 2.72
N PHE A 389 -10.61 20.45 3.73
CA PHE A 389 -11.58 21.34 4.37
C PHE A 389 -11.35 21.38 5.88
N ASP A 390 -11.39 22.56 6.47
CA ASP A 390 -11.22 22.77 7.90
C ASP A 390 -12.50 22.57 8.73
N ASP A 391 -13.64 22.34 8.06
CA ASP A 391 -14.92 22.05 8.70
C ASP A 391 -15.75 21.08 7.85
N VAL A 392 -16.58 20.29 8.50
CA VAL A 392 -17.56 19.43 7.84
C VAL A 392 -18.93 19.70 8.44
N GLY A 393 -19.76 20.38 7.65
CA GLY A 393 -21.15 20.64 7.96
C GLY A 393 -22.05 19.45 7.66
N HIS A 394 -23.32 19.60 8.03
CA HIS A 394 -24.39 18.71 7.58
C HIS A 394 -25.52 19.58 7.03
N ASP A 395 -26.08 19.20 5.89
CA ASP A 395 -27.24 19.88 5.31
C ASP A 395 -28.51 19.64 6.15
N ASP A 396 -29.62 20.29 5.76
CA ASP A 396 -30.91 20.17 6.45
C ASP A 396 -31.47 18.73 6.47
N ASP A 397 -30.99 17.87 5.57
CA ASP A 397 -31.36 16.46 5.45
C ASP A 397 -30.38 15.53 6.21
N GLY A 398 -29.34 16.09 6.84
CA GLY A 398 -28.32 15.38 7.58
C GLY A 398 -27.23 14.75 6.70
N ASN A 399 -27.12 15.14 5.43
CA ASN A 399 -26.01 14.73 4.57
C ASN A 399 -24.79 15.59 4.88
N VAL A 400 -23.62 14.96 4.84
CA VAL A 400 -22.32 15.62 4.98
C VAL A 400 -22.15 16.68 3.89
N GLU A 401 -21.84 17.92 4.30
CA GLU A 401 -21.48 19.03 3.43
C GLU A 401 -20.05 19.46 3.76
N LEU A 402 -19.14 19.36 2.77
CA LEU A 402 -17.78 19.88 2.92
C LEU A 402 -17.86 21.42 2.91
N SER A 403 -17.50 22.05 4.03
CA SER A 403 -17.67 23.49 4.26
C SER A 403 -16.39 24.11 4.84
N GLY A 404 -16.40 25.42 5.05
CA GLY A 404 -15.25 26.13 5.65
C GLY A 404 -14.22 26.62 4.64
N ASP A 405 -13.03 26.92 5.14
CA ASP A 405 -11.87 27.26 4.32
C ASP A 405 -11.34 25.97 3.68
N SER A 406 -10.82 26.08 2.43
CA SER A 406 -10.28 24.94 1.70
C SER A 406 -8.85 25.17 1.21
N LEU A 407 -8.11 24.07 1.07
CA LEU A 407 -6.77 24.04 0.50
C LEU A 407 -6.69 22.98 -0.60
N ASP A 408 -6.44 23.44 -1.83
CA ASP A 408 -6.19 22.56 -2.98
C ASP A 408 -4.73 22.09 -3.01
N ILE A 409 -4.54 20.78 -3.12
CA ILE A 409 -3.26 20.09 -3.16
C ILE A 409 -3.16 19.29 -4.46
N THR A 410 -2.25 19.71 -5.37
CA THR A 410 -2.01 19.05 -6.66
C THR A 410 -0.62 18.38 -6.74
N GLY A 411 0.07 18.25 -5.60
CA GLY A 411 1.30 17.49 -5.47
C GLY A 411 1.68 17.28 -4.01
N ASP A 412 2.73 16.49 -3.78
CA ASP A 412 3.24 16.21 -2.44
C ASP A 412 3.45 17.49 -1.61
N THR A 413 2.86 17.49 -0.42
CA THR A 413 2.81 18.64 0.49
C THR A 413 3.30 18.23 1.87
N ALA A 414 4.56 18.56 2.15
CA ALA A 414 5.25 18.18 3.39
C ALA A 414 4.73 18.91 4.65
N ASN A 415 3.96 19.98 4.48
CA ASN A 415 3.27 20.70 5.54
C ASN A 415 2.06 21.42 4.95
N VAL A 416 0.86 21.10 5.42
CA VAL A 416 -0.40 21.71 4.94
C VAL A 416 -0.62 23.15 5.45
N GLY A 417 0.28 23.66 6.29
CA GLY A 417 0.28 25.01 6.84
C GLY A 417 -0.53 25.15 8.13
N ASP A 418 -0.26 26.20 8.90
CA ASP A 418 -0.90 26.46 10.21
C ASP A 418 -2.43 26.57 10.15
N ASP A 419 -2.97 26.91 8.96
CA ASP A 419 -4.40 27.06 8.74
C ASP A 419 -5.13 25.71 8.57
N MET A 420 -4.43 24.66 8.12
CA MET A 420 -5.00 23.32 7.89
C MET A 420 -4.45 22.24 8.82
N ASN A 421 -3.25 22.45 9.37
CA ASN A 421 -2.57 21.48 10.22
C ASN A 421 -3.37 21.25 11.50
N ASP A 422 -3.69 19.99 11.77
CA ASP A 422 -4.54 19.57 12.89
C ASP A 422 -5.90 20.29 12.93
N LYS A 423 -6.42 20.65 11.75
CA LYS A 423 -7.73 21.29 11.57
C LYS A 423 -8.55 20.68 10.44
N THR A 424 -7.98 19.73 9.70
CA THR A 424 -8.68 19.12 8.56
C THR A 424 -9.79 18.21 9.07
N SER A 425 -11.03 18.56 8.73
CA SER A 425 -12.23 17.78 9.06
C SER A 425 -12.79 17.02 7.86
N GLY A 426 -12.48 17.47 6.65
CA GLY A 426 -13.00 16.88 5.42
C GLY A 426 -11.99 16.95 4.28
N TYR A 427 -12.25 16.17 3.24
CA TYR A 427 -11.43 16.16 2.03
C TYR A 427 -12.29 15.76 0.83
N ARG A 428 -11.77 16.08 -0.36
CA ARG A 428 -12.32 15.63 -1.63
C ARG A 428 -11.18 15.26 -2.56
N LEU A 429 -11.25 14.06 -3.13
CA LEU A 429 -10.29 13.56 -4.11
C LEU A 429 -10.82 13.76 -5.53
N ARG A 430 -9.99 14.28 -6.44
CA ARG A 430 -10.35 14.56 -7.84
C ARG A 430 -9.21 14.18 -8.78
N TRP A 431 -9.56 14.05 -10.05
CA TRP A 431 -8.64 13.87 -11.18
C TRP A 431 -8.34 15.24 -11.79
N TRP A 432 -7.08 15.58 -12.08
CA TRP A 432 -6.69 16.86 -12.69
C TRP A 432 -6.04 16.73 -14.07
#